data_AF-A0A8T3TQH8-F1
#
_entry.id   AF-A0A8T3TQH8-F1
#
_cell.length_a   1.000
_cell.length_b   1.000
_cell.length_c   1.000
_cell.angle_alpha   90.00
_cell.angle_beta   90.00
_cell.angle_gamma   90.00
#
_symmetry.space_group_name_H-M   'P 1'
#
loop_
_entity.id
_entity.type
_entity.pdbx_description
1 polymer ?
#
loop_
_entity_poly.entity_id
_entity_poly.type
_entity_poly.pdbx_seq_one_letter_code
_entity_poly.pdbx_strand_id
1 'polypeptide(L)'
;MDTIRPVTLHDLPGIYGVCLATGDSGRDATGLYRNRDLLGHVFAGPYVVGQSETSFVVADTQGVAGYVLAAEDTRAFESWAEEHWWPRLRQQYPQTGGDTPDDHMIRLIHAPPTSRDQIVAEYP
;
A
#
# COMPACT_ATOMS: atom_id res chain seq x y z
N MET A 1 -26.22 -1.26 -2.16
CA MET A 1 -25.90 -2.70 -2.22
C MET A 1 -24.41 -2.77 -2.43
N ASP A 2 -23.72 -3.32 -1.45
CA ASP A 2 -22.27 -3.34 -1.46
C ASP A 2 -21.81 -4.48 -2.35
N THR A 3 -20.86 -4.22 -3.24
CA THR A 3 -20.41 -5.18 -4.24
C THR A 3 -18.93 -5.44 -4.08
N ILE A 4 -18.55 -6.72 -4.03
CA ILE A 4 -17.16 -7.15 -4.12
C ILE A 4 -16.81 -7.34 -5.60
N ARG A 5 -15.72 -6.72 -6.05
CA ARG A 5 -15.26 -6.84 -7.44
C ARG A 5 -13.73 -6.72 -7.53
N PRO A 6 -13.12 -7.20 -8.63
CA PRO A 6 -11.71 -6.95 -8.90
C PRO A 6 -11.36 -5.46 -8.84
N VAL A 7 -10.16 -5.17 -8.36
CA VAL A 7 -9.64 -3.80 -8.29
C VAL A 7 -9.29 -3.28 -9.69
N THR A 8 -9.44 -1.98 -9.87
CA THR A 8 -8.95 -1.25 -11.04
C THR A 8 -8.09 -0.07 -10.59
N LEU A 9 -7.28 0.50 -11.49
CA LEU A 9 -6.47 1.69 -11.17
C LEU A 9 -7.32 2.90 -10.74
N HIS A 10 -8.59 2.96 -11.14
CA HIS A 10 -9.52 4.04 -10.73
C HIS A 10 -9.90 3.95 -9.25
N ASP A 11 -9.69 2.79 -8.61
CA ASP A 11 -9.99 2.59 -7.19
C ASP A 11 -8.88 3.11 -6.27
N LEU A 12 -7.69 3.41 -6.81
CA LEU A 12 -6.52 3.85 -6.02
C LEU A 12 -6.82 5.00 -5.04
N PRO A 13 -7.48 6.10 -5.44
CA PRO A 13 -7.79 7.19 -4.50
C PRO A 13 -8.68 6.73 -3.34
N GLY A 14 -9.66 5.86 -3.61
CA GLY A 14 -10.56 5.31 -2.58
C GLY A 14 -9.82 4.34 -1.65
N ILE A 15 -8.98 3.48 -2.22
CA ILE A 15 -8.11 2.56 -1.47
C ILE A 15 -7.15 3.34 -0.56
N TYR A 16 -6.54 4.41 -1.05
CA TYR A 16 -5.65 5.28 -0.26
C TYR A 16 -6.42 5.94 0.88
N GLY A 17 -7.65 6.40 0.61
CA GLY A 17 -8.55 6.93 1.63
C GLY A 17 -8.84 5.93 2.74
N VAL A 18 -9.22 4.69 2.39
CA VAL A 18 -9.47 3.61 3.37
C VAL A 18 -8.18 3.25 4.12
N CYS A 19 -7.05 3.15 3.43
CA CYS A 19 -5.75 2.85 4.03
C CYS A 19 -5.36 3.89 5.09
N LEU A 20 -5.55 5.18 4.79
CA LEU A 20 -5.31 6.26 5.75
C LEU A 20 -6.31 6.23 6.91
N ALA A 21 -7.60 6.02 6.63
CA ALA A 21 -8.67 5.97 7.63
C ALA A 21 -8.59 4.76 8.58
N THR A 22 -7.68 3.82 8.30
CA THR A 22 -7.43 2.62 9.13
C THR A 22 -5.96 2.46 9.52
N GLY A 23 -5.11 3.43 9.19
CA GLY A 23 -3.65 3.35 9.32
C GLY A 23 -3.10 3.46 10.75
N ASP A 24 -3.90 3.87 11.74
CA ASP A 24 -3.50 3.95 13.14
C ASP A 24 -3.94 2.68 13.88
N SER A 25 -3.28 1.56 13.56
CA SER A 25 -3.62 0.25 14.13
C SER A 25 -5.11 -0.11 13.96
N GLY A 26 -5.67 0.19 12.78
CA GLY A 26 -7.10 0.01 12.47
C GLY A 26 -7.97 1.24 12.75
N ARG A 27 -7.43 2.29 13.38
CA ARG A 27 -8.11 3.58 13.58
C ARG A 27 -7.68 4.61 12.53
N ASP A 28 -8.36 5.75 12.53
CA ASP A 28 -8.09 6.85 11.59
C ASP A 28 -6.74 7.53 11.85
N ALA A 29 -5.85 7.45 10.86
CA ALA A 29 -4.54 8.11 10.88
C ALA A 29 -4.53 9.48 10.19
N THR A 30 -5.67 10.01 9.73
CA THR A 30 -5.75 11.29 8.99
C THR A 30 -5.10 12.44 9.74
N GLY A 31 -5.18 12.47 11.08
CA GLY A 31 -4.55 13.49 11.91
C GLY A 31 -3.05 13.32 12.14
N LEU A 32 -2.46 12.18 11.76
CA LEU A 32 -1.05 11.84 12.00
C LEU A 32 -0.15 12.20 10.82
N TYR A 33 -0.68 12.18 9.61
CA TYR A 33 0.09 12.34 8.38
C TYR A 33 -0.16 13.70 7.73
N ARG A 34 0.92 14.38 7.33
CA ARG A 34 0.79 15.62 6.54
C ARG A 34 0.58 15.27 5.07
N ASN A 35 1.36 14.35 4.53
CA ASN A 35 1.12 13.75 3.24
C ASN A 35 0.22 12.51 3.39
N ARG A 36 -1.03 12.67 2.95
CA ARG A 36 -2.10 11.68 3.08
C ARG A 36 -1.93 10.45 2.21
N ASP A 37 -1.01 10.48 1.25
CA ASP A 37 -0.81 9.38 0.30
C ASP A 37 0.28 8.38 0.73
N LEU A 38 1.10 8.73 1.73
CA LEU A 38 2.27 7.93 2.10
C LEU A 38 1.92 6.51 2.57
N LEU A 39 0.88 6.36 3.40
CA LEU A 39 0.41 5.04 3.82
C LEU A 39 -0.05 4.21 2.62
N GLY A 40 -0.83 4.81 1.71
CA GLY A 40 -1.29 4.15 0.50
C GLY A 40 -0.13 3.71 -0.38
N HIS A 41 0.90 4.55 -0.55
CA HIS A 41 2.09 4.20 -1.32
C HIS A 41 2.85 2.99 -0.78
N VAL A 42 2.93 2.86 0.54
CA VAL A 42 3.68 1.78 1.19
C VAL A 42 2.86 0.49 1.23
N PHE A 43 1.59 0.57 1.61
CA PHE A 43 0.80 -0.61 2.00
C PHE A 43 -0.26 -1.05 1.00
N ALA A 44 -0.60 -0.23 -0.02
CA ALA A 44 -1.72 -0.55 -0.91
C ALA A 44 -1.39 -0.42 -2.41
N GLY A 45 -0.81 0.70 -2.82
CA GLY A 45 -0.47 1.02 -4.21
C GLY A 45 0.27 -0.09 -4.98
N PRO A 46 1.34 -0.72 -4.45
CA PRO A 46 2.07 -1.71 -5.22
C PRO A 46 1.23 -2.95 -5.56
N TYR A 47 0.30 -3.35 -4.70
CA TYR A 47 -0.60 -4.47 -4.98
C TYR A 47 -1.61 -4.13 -6.08
N VAL A 48 -2.20 -2.94 -6.04
CA VAL A 48 -3.18 -2.53 -7.05
C VAL A 48 -2.55 -2.41 -8.44
N VAL A 49 -1.28 -2.02 -8.51
CA VAL A 49 -0.55 -1.83 -9.77
C VAL A 49 0.11 -3.12 -10.27
N GLY A 50 0.70 -3.92 -9.37
CA GLY A 50 1.50 -5.10 -9.73
C GLY A 50 0.84 -6.46 -9.47
N GLN A 51 -0.27 -6.50 -8.72
CA GLN A 51 -0.95 -7.72 -8.27
C GLN A 51 -2.48 -7.53 -8.32
N SER A 52 -2.99 -6.92 -9.39
CA SER A 52 -4.42 -6.62 -9.52
C SER A 52 -5.30 -7.88 -9.64
N GLU A 53 -4.75 -8.98 -10.18
CA GLU A 53 -5.47 -10.24 -10.38
C GLU A 53 -5.88 -10.93 -9.06
N THR A 54 -5.14 -10.66 -7.99
CA THR A 54 -5.35 -11.18 -6.62
C THR A 54 -5.97 -10.15 -5.68
N SER A 55 -6.42 -9.00 -6.20
CA SER A 55 -6.82 -7.84 -5.41
C SER A 55 -8.27 -7.42 -5.70
N PHE A 56 -9.02 -7.13 -4.64
CA PHE A 56 -10.46 -6.83 -4.72
C PHE A 56 -10.82 -5.63 -3.85
N VAL A 57 -11.91 -4.95 -4.23
CA VAL A 57 -12.52 -3.88 -3.44
C VAL A 57 -13.95 -4.24 -3.06
N VAL A 58 -14.38 -3.72 -1.91
CA VAL A 58 -15.79 -3.56 -1.54
C VAL A 58 -16.19 -2.15 -1.92
N ALA A 59 -17.19 -2.01 -2.78
CA ALA A 59 -17.70 -0.71 -3.21
C ALA A 59 -19.18 -0.54 -2.90
N ASP A 60 -19.56 0.65 -2.46
CA ASP A 60 -20.93 1.07 -2.19
C ASP A 60 -21.32 2.29 -3.06
N THR A 61 -22.41 2.97 -2.72
CA THR A 61 -22.87 4.16 -3.46
C THR A 61 -21.99 5.39 -3.31
N GLN A 62 -21.08 5.42 -2.33
CA GLN A 62 -20.15 6.52 -2.05
C GLN A 62 -18.74 6.25 -2.60
N GLY A 63 -18.40 5.00 -2.94
CA GLY A 63 -17.15 4.63 -3.57
C GLY A 63 -16.56 3.36 -2.98
N VAL A 64 -15.22 3.30 -2.90
CA VAL A 64 -14.52 2.19 -2.24
C VAL A 64 -14.72 2.30 -0.73
N ALA A 65 -15.37 1.30 -0.13
CA ALA A 65 -15.61 1.20 1.30
C ALA A 65 -14.60 0.27 2.01
N GLY A 66 -13.89 -0.56 1.25
CA GLY A 66 -12.89 -1.50 1.76
C GLY A 66 -12.11 -2.19 0.66
N TYR A 67 -11.03 -2.89 1.02
CA TYR A 67 -10.22 -3.64 0.07
C TYR A 67 -9.62 -4.90 0.70
N VAL A 68 -9.23 -5.84 -0.16
CA VAL A 68 -8.35 -6.95 0.16
C VAL A 68 -7.30 -7.04 -0.94
N LEU A 69 -6.03 -7.08 -0.55
CA LEU A 69 -4.87 -7.08 -1.44
C LEU A 69 -4.01 -8.28 -1.08
N ALA A 70 -3.49 -8.95 -2.11
CA ALA A 70 -2.63 -10.11 -1.93
C ALA A 70 -1.57 -10.15 -3.03
N ALA A 71 -0.42 -10.72 -2.72
CA ALA A 71 0.55 -11.18 -3.70
C ALA A 71 0.47 -12.71 -3.75
N GLU A 72 0.50 -13.28 -4.95
CA GLU A 72 0.54 -14.75 -5.11
C GLU A 72 1.91 -15.34 -4.79
N ASP A 73 2.97 -14.58 -5.07
CA ASP A 73 4.36 -14.91 -4.74
C ASP A 73 5.04 -13.66 -4.17
N THR A 74 5.44 -13.75 -2.90
CA THR A 74 6.05 -12.68 -2.11
C THR A 74 7.38 -12.25 -2.71
N ARG A 75 8.23 -13.19 -3.18
CA ARG A 75 9.56 -12.84 -3.73
C ARG A 75 9.44 -12.21 -5.10
N ALA A 76 8.54 -12.70 -5.94
CA ALA A 76 8.23 -12.09 -7.22
C ALA A 76 7.67 -10.67 -7.00
N PHE A 77 6.76 -10.50 -6.04
CA PHE A 77 6.19 -9.18 -5.71
C PHE A 77 7.23 -8.20 -5.18
N GLU A 78 8.07 -8.61 -4.23
CA GLU A 78 9.15 -7.79 -3.68
C GLU A 78 10.14 -7.37 -4.78
N SER A 79 10.53 -8.31 -5.66
CA SER A 79 11.43 -8.04 -6.78
C SER A 79 10.81 -7.06 -7.77
N TRP A 80 9.54 -7.27 -8.13
CA TRP A 80 8.80 -6.36 -8.99
C TRP A 80 8.70 -4.96 -8.39
N ALA A 81 8.41 -4.85 -7.09
CA ALA A 81 8.27 -3.58 -6.40
C ALA A 81 9.60 -2.81 -6.36
N GLU A 82 10.71 -3.50 -6.14
CA GLU A 82 12.05 -2.90 -6.17
C GLU A 82 12.44 -2.39 -7.57
N GLU A 83 12.05 -3.10 -8.62
CA GLU A 83 12.34 -2.69 -10.00
C GLU A 83 11.41 -1.58 -10.51
N HIS A 84 10.12 -1.60 -10.14
CA HIS A 84 9.10 -0.78 -10.81
C HIS A 84 8.39 0.23 -9.90
N TRP A 85 8.25 -0.05 -8.61
CA TRP A 85 7.44 0.76 -7.70
C TRP A 85 8.28 1.75 -6.89
N TRP A 86 9.22 1.24 -6.10
CA TRP A 86 10.00 2.05 -5.17
C TRP A 86 10.88 3.11 -5.85
N PRO A 87 11.55 2.87 -7.00
CA PRO A 87 12.44 3.86 -7.60
C PRO A 87 11.79 5.21 -7.89
N ARG A 88 10.52 5.21 -8.36
CA ARG A 88 9.78 6.44 -8.63
C ARG A 88 9.41 7.18 -7.35
N LEU A 89 8.98 6.45 -6.32
CA LEU A 89 8.64 7.04 -5.02
C LEU A 89 9.87 7.60 -4.31
N ARG A 90 11.04 6.95 -4.42
CA ARG A 90 12.31 7.46 -3.86
C ARG A 90 12.73 8.78 -4.49
N GLN A 91 12.47 8.96 -5.79
CA GLN A 91 12.72 10.23 -6.50
C GLN A 91 11.72 11.32 -6.07
N GLN A 92 10.44 10.96 -5.92
CA GLN A 92 9.39 11.89 -5.51
C GLN A 92 9.52 12.32 -4.03
N TYR A 93 10.01 11.42 -3.17
CA TYR A 93 10.10 11.59 -1.72
C TYR A 93 11.55 11.35 -1.25
N PRO A 94 12.45 12.34 -1.39
CA PRO A 94 13.81 12.22 -0.87
C PRO A 94 13.79 12.11 0.66
N GLN A 95 14.72 11.33 1.23
CA GLN A 95 14.82 11.20 2.69
C GLN A 95 15.16 12.54 3.34
N THR A 96 14.44 12.80 4.42
CA THR A 96 14.62 13.92 5.33
C THR A 96 15.13 13.38 6.66
N GLY A 97 16.00 14.14 7.35
CA GLY A 97 16.53 13.76 8.67
C GLY A 97 15.54 13.92 9.83
N GLY A 98 14.23 13.98 9.53
CA GLY A 98 13.18 14.21 10.52
C GLY A 98 12.70 12.92 11.20
N ASP A 99 11.75 13.08 12.12
CA ASP A 99 11.18 11.98 12.89
C ASP A 99 9.64 12.02 12.95
N THR A 100 9.01 12.68 11.99
CA THR A 100 7.56 12.70 11.83
C THR A 100 7.03 11.39 11.25
N PRO A 101 5.72 11.10 11.38
CA PRO A 101 5.11 9.94 10.71
C PRO A 101 5.39 9.89 9.20
N ASP A 102 5.42 11.04 8.52
CA ASP A 102 5.79 11.14 7.11
C ASP A 102 7.25 10.67 6.89
N ASP A 103 8.20 11.16 7.71
CA ASP A 103 9.61 10.74 7.64
C ASP A 103 9.77 9.24 7.82
N HIS A 104 8.97 8.63 8.71
CA HIS A 104 8.98 7.19 8.95
C HIS A 104 8.54 6.40 7.70
N MET A 105 7.47 6.82 7.03
CA MET A 105 7.02 6.17 5.79
C MET A 105 8.00 6.38 4.64
N ILE A 106 8.61 7.57 4.55
CA ILE A 106 9.66 7.84 3.56
C ILE A 106 10.87 6.92 3.79
N ARG A 107 11.25 6.67 5.05
CA ARG A 107 12.29 5.67 5.35
C ARG A 107 11.93 4.27 4.85
N LEU A 108 10.66 3.85 5.00
CA LEU A 108 10.19 2.57 4.45
C LEU A 108 10.20 2.54 2.92
N ILE A 109 9.90 3.64 2.23
CA ILE A 109 9.99 3.72 0.75
C ILE A 109 11.45 3.50 0.28
N HIS A 110 12.43 4.02 1.02
CA HIS A 110 13.85 3.89 0.69
C HIS A 110 14.44 2.55 1.12
N ALA A 111 13.94 1.96 2.21
CA ALA A 111 14.36 0.67 2.74
C ALA A 111 13.12 -0.18 3.08
N PRO A 112 12.40 -0.70 2.08
CA PRO A 112 11.20 -1.49 2.31
C PRO A 112 11.56 -2.79 3.04
N PRO A 113 10.78 -3.19 4.05
CA PRO A 113 11.02 -4.46 4.73
C PRO A 113 10.75 -5.62 3.77
N THR A 114 11.58 -6.65 3.84
CA THR A 114 11.33 -7.92 3.15
C THR A 114 10.81 -8.96 4.11
N SER A 115 9.96 -9.85 3.59
CA SER A 115 9.39 -10.96 4.33
C SER A 115 10.48 -11.97 4.68
N ARG A 116 10.42 -12.54 5.90
CA ARG A 116 11.44 -13.47 6.39
C ARG A 116 11.44 -14.77 5.58
N ASP A 117 12.62 -15.26 5.21
CA ASP A 117 12.79 -16.45 4.35
C ASP A 117 12.01 -17.68 4.83
N GLN A 118 12.04 -17.93 6.14
CA GLN A 118 11.35 -19.05 6.77
C GLN A 118 9.81 -18.97 6.64
N ILE A 119 9.23 -17.76 6.59
CA ILE A 119 7.79 -17.59 6.35
C ILE A 119 7.49 -17.84 4.87
N VAL A 120 8.27 -17.24 3.97
CA VAL A 120 8.08 -17.35 2.52
C VAL A 120 8.26 -18.78 2.01
N ALA A 121 9.14 -19.56 2.63
CA ALA A 121 9.31 -20.96 2.27
C ALA A 121 8.05 -21.82 2.55
N GLU A 122 7.24 -21.44 3.54
CA GLU A 122 6.01 -22.15 3.92
C GLU A 122 4.76 -21.52 3.27
N TYR A 123 4.75 -20.20 3.12
CA TYR A 123 3.70 -19.38 2.53
C TYR A 123 4.33 -18.44 1.51
N PRO A 124 4.57 -18.92 0.28
CA PRO A 124 5.20 -18.12 -0.76
C PRO A 124 4.40 -16.86 -1.04
#